data_AF-A0A355ALI0-F1
#
_entry.id   AF-A0A355ALI0-F1
#
_cell.length_a   1.000
_cell.length_b   1.000
_cell.length_c   1.000
_cell.angle_alpha   90.00
_cell.angle_beta   90.00
_cell.angle_gamma   90.00
#
_symmetry.space_group_name_H-M   'P 1'
#
loop_
_entity.id
_entity.type
_entity.pdbx_description
1 polymer ?
#
loop_
_entity_poly.entity_id
_entity_poly.type
_entity_poly.pdbx_seq_one_letter_code
_entity_poly.pdbx_strand_id
1 'polypeptide(L)'
;MVQATAGSTMLPRFWLEAQYSPIARDPDELGWKLTGGKMVCLTETDLLVREGMKRGSGRTDKNAALWCEQMTACYDDLASNKPVFRELMNCVDLAVVAALIDSRQLADRAGLDLSLLKDASSVQLSSYEVPKQVPTVAHGIKRGSRWVLSASGGVQFQPWAFLEEVIETPDVGSARKLALASRPETGICWE
;
A
#
# COMPACT_ATOMS: atom_id res chain seq x y z
N MET A 1 -1.20 -28.93 -1.89
CA MET A 1 -2.64 -28.67 -2.18
C MET A 1 -3.47 -29.73 -1.47
N VAL A 2 -4.31 -29.33 -0.51
CA VAL A 2 -5.23 -30.25 0.16
C VAL A 2 -6.53 -30.29 -0.64
N GLN A 3 -6.94 -31.48 -1.08
CA GLN A 3 -8.25 -31.66 -1.72
C GLN A 3 -9.36 -31.36 -0.70
N ALA A 4 -10.35 -30.58 -1.11
CA ALA A 4 -11.55 -30.29 -0.32
C ALA A 4 -12.27 -31.61 0.06
N THR A 5 -12.17 -32.03 1.31
CA THR A 5 -12.92 -33.17 1.86
C THR A 5 -14.38 -32.77 2.12
N ALA A 6 -15.28 -33.75 2.17
CA ALA A 6 -16.70 -33.52 2.48
C ALA A 6 -16.83 -32.71 3.79
N GLY A 7 -17.30 -31.46 3.68
CA GLY A 7 -17.47 -30.53 4.80
C GLY A 7 -16.53 -29.30 4.83
N SER A 8 -15.63 -29.12 3.87
CA SER A 8 -14.81 -27.90 3.77
C SER A 8 -15.44 -26.82 2.88
N THR A 9 -15.48 -25.57 3.34
CA THR A 9 -15.96 -24.41 2.57
C THR A 9 -14.77 -23.57 2.10
N MET A 10 -14.73 -23.26 0.80
CA MET A 10 -13.73 -22.34 0.23
C MET A 10 -14.22 -20.90 0.35
N LEU A 11 -13.34 -20.02 0.82
CA LEU A 11 -13.64 -18.62 1.07
C LEU A 11 -12.56 -17.77 0.40
N PRO A 12 -12.83 -17.13 -0.77
CA PRO A 12 -11.88 -16.20 -1.34
C PRO A 12 -11.77 -14.94 -0.47
N ARG A 13 -10.52 -14.53 -0.23
CA ARG A 13 -10.11 -13.29 0.41
C ARG A 13 -9.54 -12.36 -0.64
N PHE A 14 -9.79 -11.06 -0.50
CA PHE A 14 -9.26 -10.02 -1.39
C PHE A 14 -8.63 -8.90 -0.55
N TRP A 15 -7.48 -8.40 -0.97
CA TRP A 15 -6.84 -7.23 -0.37
C TRP A 15 -6.10 -6.41 -1.43
N LEU A 16 -5.74 -5.19 -1.05
CA LEU A 16 -4.86 -4.33 -1.83
C LEU A 16 -3.45 -4.37 -1.24
N GLU A 17 -2.45 -4.47 -2.11
CA GLU A 17 -1.04 -4.42 -1.74
C GLU A 17 -0.29 -3.38 -2.56
N ALA A 18 0.46 -2.53 -1.86
CA ALA A 18 1.27 -1.52 -2.51
C ALA A 18 2.51 -2.15 -3.16
N GLN A 19 2.86 -1.70 -4.35
CA GLN A 19 4.09 -2.08 -5.03
C GLN A 19 4.80 -0.85 -5.57
N TYR A 20 6.12 -0.88 -5.54
CA TYR A 20 6.99 0.14 -6.12
C TYR A 20 8.03 -0.52 -7.01
N SER A 21 8.50 0.21 -8.01
CA SER A 21 9.80 -0.08 -8.61
C SER A 21 10.91 0.29 -7.61
N PRO A 22 12.13 -0.28 -7.73
CA PRO A 22 13.24 0.07 -6.86
C PRO A 22 13.40 1.59 -6.75
N ILE A 23 13.51 2.09 -5.52
CA ILE A 23 13.59 3.53 -5.27
C ILE A 23 14.94 4.01 -5.75
N ALA A 24 14.94 5.05 -6.59
CA ALA A 24 16.17 5.60 -7.12
C ALA A 24 16.75 6.68 -6.20
N ARG A 25 18.06 6.75 -6.10
CA ARG A 25 18.81 7.76 -5.35
C ARG A 25 19.94 8.35 -6.18
N ASP A 26 20.35 9.56 -5.86
CA ASP A 26 21.59 10.10 -6.39
C ASP A 26 22.82 9.63 -5.59
N PRO A 27 24.05 9.82 -6.12
CA PRO A 27 25.28 9.31 -5.49
C PRO A 27 25.54 9.86 -4.09
N ASP A 28 25.10 11.08 -3.77
CA ASP A 28 25.25 11.71 -2.46
C ASP A 28 24.04 11.49 -1.53
N GLU A 29 23.05 10.72 -1.97
CA GLU A 29 21.84 10.34 -1.23
C GLU A 29 21.04 11.54 -0.67
N LEU A 30 21.02 12.69 -1.35
CA LEU A 30 20.14 13.82 -0.98
C LEU A 30 18.95 13.98 -1.95
N GLY A 31 18.96 13.26 -3.07
CA GLY A 31 17.87 13.17 -4.01
C GLY A 31 17.35 11.74 -4.04
N TRP A 32 16.03 11.60 -3.94
CA TRP A 32 15.34 10.31 -3.96
C TRP A 32 14.14 10.39 -4.90
N LYS A 33 13.88 9.32 -5.63
CA LYS A 33 12.78 9.23 -6.60
C LYS A 33 12.01 7.93 -6.41
N LEU A 34 10.77 8.06 -5.96
CA LEU A 34 9.80 6.98 -5.92
C LEU A 34 9.24 6.80 -7.33
N THR A 35 9.20 5.56 -7.82
CA THR A 35 8.65 5.25 -9.16
C THR A 35 7.84 3.96 -9.13
N GLY A 36 6.94 3.81 -10.10
CA GLY A 36 6.15 2.58 -10.25
C GLY A 36 5.18 2.31 -9.10
N GLY A 37 4.90 3.31 -8.26
CA GLY A 37 3.95 3.22 -7.17
C GLY A 37 2.56 2.86 -7.71
N LYS A 38 2.06 1.70 -7.31
CA LYS A 38 0.74 1.20 -7.71
C LYS A 38 0.13 0.36 -6.62
N MET A 39 -1.20 0.22 -6.68
CA MET A 39 -1.94 -0.65 -5.80
C MET A 39 -2.40 -1.89 -6.57
N VAL A 40 -2.04 -3.06 -6.07
CA VAL A 40 -2.35 -4.35 -6.70
C VAL A 40 -3.42 -5.06 -5.89
N CYS A 41 -4.52 -5.41 -6.53
CA CYS A 41 -5.50 -6.28 -5.92
C CYS A 41 -4.98 -7.71 -5.95
N LEU A 42 -5.07 -8.40 -4.83
CA LEU A 42 -4.65 -9.78 -4.67
C LEU A 42 -5.79 -10.61 -4.10
N THR A 43 -5.74 -11.91 -4.37
CA THR A 43 -6.70 -12.86 -3.83
C THR A 43 -6.03 -14.16 -3.43
N GLU A 44 -6.63 -14.79 -2.43
CA GLU A 44 -6.21 -16.07 -1.90
C GLU A 44 -7.45 -16.83 -1.44
N THR A 45 -7.42 -18.16 -1.50
CA THR A 45 -8.54 -19.00 -1.05
C THR A 45 -8.23 -19.61 0.30
N ASP A 46 -9.02 -19.24 1.29
CA ASP A 46 -8.99 -19.85 2.62
C ASP A 46 -9.90 -21.09 2.64
N LEU A 47 -9.54 -22.07 3.47
CA LEU A 47 -10.35 -23.27 3.70
C LEU A 47 -10.90 -23.26 5.12
N LEU A 48 -12.22 -23.17 5.25
CA LEU A 48 -12.91 -23.45 6.50
C LEU A 48 -13.09 -24.95 6.64
N VAL A 49 -12.42 -25.55 7.63
CA VAL A 49 -12.55 -26.96 8.00
C VAL A 49 -13.05 -27.08 9.44
N ARG A 50 -13.40 -28.28 9.90
CA ARG A 50 -13.90 -28.51 11.27
C ARG A 50 -12.95 -28.00 12.37
N GLU A 51 -11.64 -28.03 12.10
CA GLU A 51 -10.58 -27.57 13.00
C GLU A 51 -10.40 -26.04 13.01
N GLY A 52 -11.12 -25.31 12.16
CA GLY A 52 -11.02 -23.86 12.02
C GLY A 52 -10.62 -23.40 10.61
N MET A 53 -10.25 -22.13 10.50
CA MET A 53 -9.90 -21.47 9.24
C MET A 53 -8.43 -21.72 8.89
N LYS A 54 -8.16 -22.35 7.75
CA LYS A 54 -6.82 -22.56 7.19
C LYS A 54 -6.56 -21.56 6.06
N ARG A 55 -5.90 -20.44 6.38
CA ARG A 55 -5.61 -19.37 5.41
C ARG A 55 -4.67 -19.83 4.29
N GLY A 56 -4.92 -19.41 3.06
CA GLY A 56 -4.04 -19.72 1.91
C GLY A 56 -3.90 -21.17 1.49
N SER A 57 -4.66 -22.06 2.10
CA SER A 57 -4.55 -23.51 1.87
C SER A 57 -5.47 -24.03 0.76
N GLY A 58 -6.37 -23.17 0.26
CA GLY A 58 -7.29 -23.47 -0.83
C GLY A 58 -6.63 -23.44 -2.20
N ARG A 59 -7.30 -24.05 -3.18
CA ARG A 59 -6.88 -23.93 -4.58
C ARG A 59 -7.10 -22.50 -5.07
N THR A 60 -6.23 -22.03 -5.96
CA THR A 60 -6.42 -20.75 -6.66
C THR A 60 -7.73 -20.73 -7.44
N ASP A 61 -8.56 -19.72 -7.21
CA ASP A 61 -9.73 -19.43 -8.02
C ASP A 61 -9.35 -18.53 -9.21
N LYS A 62 -9.41 -19.08 -10.42
CA LYS A 62 -9.03 -18.36 -11.65
C LYS A 62 -9.91 -17.14 -11.92
N ASN A 63 -11.19 -17.18 -11.55
CA ASN A 63 -12.08 -16.05 -11.75
C ASN A 63 -11.79 -14.93 -10.76
N ALA A 64 -11.49 -15.28 -9.51
CA ALA A 64 -11.06 -14.31 -8.50
C ALA A 64 -9.73 -13.65 -8.92
N ALA A 65 -8.78 -14.42 -9.43
CA ALA A 65 -7.51 -13.91 -9.95
C ALA A 65 -7.72 -12.95 -11.13
N LEU A 66 -8.52 -13.35 -12.13
CA LEU A 66 -8.85 -12.49 -13.27
C LEU A 66 -9.55 -11.18 -12.84
N TRP A 67 -10.44 -11.26 -11.84
CA TRP A 67 -11.07 -10.07 -11.29
C TRP A 67 -10.05 -9.13 -10.63
N CYS A 68 -9.08 -9.67 -9.88
CA CYS A 68 -8.01 -8.88 -9.27
C CYS A 68 -7.10 -8.23 -10.32
N GLU A 69 -6.77 -8.96 -11.38
CA GLU A 69 -6.00 -8.44 -12.52
C GLU A 69 -6.73 -7.26 -13.18
N GLN A 70 -8.02 -7.41 -13.44
CA GLN A 70 -8.85 -6.34 -14.03
C GLN A 70 -8.98 -5.13 -13.10
N MET A 71 -9.24 -5.35 -11.81
CA MET A 71 -9.32 -4.28 -10.82
C MET A 71 -8.00 -3.49 -10.76
N THR A 72 -6.87 -4.20 -10.73
CA THR A 72 -5.52 -3.60 -10.75
C THR A 72 -5.30 -2.79 -12.02
N ALA A 73 -5.67 -3.34 -13.19
CA ALA A 73 -5.52 -2.65 -14.47
C ALA A 73 -6.38 -1.37 -14.56
N CYS A 74 -7.57 -1.37 -13.94
CA CYS A 74 -8.48 -0.24 -13.92
C CYS A 74 -8.33 0.65 -12.67
N TYR A 75 -7.30 0.46 -11.84
CA TYR A 75 -7.17 1.16 -10.56
C TYR A 75 -7.10 2.68 -10.73
N ASP A 76 -6.36 3.16 -11.73
CA ASP A 76 -6.25 4.60 -11.98
C ASP A 76 -7.56 5.22 -12.49
N ASP A 77 -8.34 4.49 -13.28
CA ASP A 77 -9.69 4.90 -13.69
C ASP A 77 -10.62 4.97 -12.47
N LEU A 78 -10.55 3.98 -11.57
CA LEU A 78 -11.28 3.99 -10.31
C LEU A 78 -10.89 5.19 -9.44
N ALA A 79 -9.59 5.46 -9.30
CA ALA A 79 -9.07 6.58 -8.52
C ALA A 79 -9.49 7.94 -9.09
N SER A 80 -9.58 8.06 -10.41
CA SER A 80 -10.07 9.28 -11.07
C SER A 80 -11.56 9.53 -10.81
N ASN A 81 -12.36 8.47 -10.65
CA ASN A 81 -13.80 8.55 -10.39
C ASN A 81 -14.15 8.56 -8.88
N LYS A 82 -13.30 7.97 -8.05
CA LYS A 82 -13.49 7.75 -6.62
C LYS A 82 -12.18 8.13 -5.88
N PRO A 83 -12.08 9.37 -5.39
CA PRO A 83 -10.84 9.92 -4.83
C PRO A 83 -10.22 9.07 -3.71
N VAL A 84 -11.02 8.33 -2.94
CA VAL A 84 -10.57 7.44 -1.86
C VAL A 84 -9.47 6.46 -2.28
N PHE A 85 -9.45 6.00 -3.54
CA PHE A 85 -8.38 5.11 -4.02
C PHE A 85 -7.06 5.85 -4.25
N ARG A 86 -7.10 7.13 -4.66
CA ARG A 86 -5.89 7.98 -4.74
C ARG A 86 -5.44 8.40 -3.35
N GLU A 87 -6.37 8.75 -2.46
CA GLU A 87 -6.08 9.10 -1.07
C GLU A 87 -5.37 7.95 -0.35
N LEU A 88 -5.81 6.70 -0.56
CA LEU A 88 -5.12 5.53 -0.03
C LEU A 88 -3.67 5.47 -0.51
N MET A 89 -3.42 5.67 -1.80
CA MET A 89 -2.05 5.67 -2.35
C MET A 89 -1.20 6.80 -1.74
N ASN A 90 -1.77 7.99 -1.56
CA ASN A 90 -1.08 9.11 -0.92
C ASN A 90 -0.67 8.79 0.52
N CYS A 91 -1.51 8.08 1.28
CA CYS A 91 -1.16 7.62 2.61
C CYS A 91 0.00 6.60 2.59
N VAL A 92 0.03 5.70 1.60
CA VAL A 92 1.15 4.78 1.41
C VAL A 92 2.43 5.55 1.06
N ASP A 93 2.38 6.45 0.06
CA ASP A 93 3.53 7.26 -0.35
C ASP A 93 4.11 8.04 0.83
N LEU A 94 3.26 8.67 1.65
CA LEU A 94 3.69 9.38 2.84
C LEU A 94 4.37 8.47 3.86
N ALA A 95 3.87 7.24 4.04
CA ALA A 95 4.49 6.26 4.92
C ALA A 95 5.86 5.80 4.38
N VAL A 96 6.02 5.64 3.07
CA VAL A 96 7.31 5.33 2.44
C VAL A 96 8.30 6.49 2.62
N VAL A 97 7.87 7.73 2.41
CA VAL A 97 8.69 8.91 2.64
C VAL A 97 9.11 9.02 4.11
N ALA A 98 8.20 8.78 5.05
CA ALA A 98 8.52 8.76 6.48
C ALA A 98 9.55 7.68 6.82
N ALA A 99 9.37 6.46 6.30
CA ALA A 99 10.34 5.37 6.47
C ALA A 99 11.70 5.70 5.84
N LEU A 100 11.73 6.39 4.71
CA LEU A 100 12.96 6.85 4.06
C LEU A 100 13.71 7.88 4.92
N ILE A 101 12.98 8.89 5.42
CA ILE A 101 13.55 9.93 6.29
C ILE A 101 14.18 9.31 7.54
N ASP A 102 13.48 8.35 8.17
CA ASP A 102 13.95 7.70 9.39
C ASP A 102 15.11 6.73 9.12
N SER A 103 14.98 5.83 8.15
CA SER A 103 16.01 4.81 7.83
C SER A 103 17.33 5.41 7.33
N ARG A 104 17.29 6.58 6.67
CA ARG A 104 18.47 7.25 6.11
C ARG A 104 18.91 8.48 6.91
N GLN A 105 18.30 8.70 8.08
CA GLN A 105 18.61 9.83 8.98
C GLN A 105 18.59 11.18 8.25
N LEU A 106 17.67 11.36 7.30
CA LEU A 106 17.67 12.53 6.41
C LEU A 106 17.36 13.82 7.18
N ALA A 107 16.55 13.72 8.23
CA ALA A 107 16.25 14.84 9.12
C ALA A 107 17.53 15.35 9.80
N ASP A 108 18.34 14.45 10.35
CA ASP A 108 19.61 14.79 11.02
C ASP A 108 20.62 15.36 10.03
N ARG A 109 20.73 14.76 8.83
CA ARG A 109 21.59 15.28 7.75
C ARG A 109 21.19 16.68 7.29
N ALA A 110 19.91 17.02 7.37
CA ALA A 110 19.38 18.34 7.05
C ALA A 110 19.42 19.32 8.24
N GLY A 111 19.79 18.86 9.45
CA GLY A 111 19.69 19.66 10.67
C GLY A 111 18.25 20.03 11.03
N LEU A 112 17.28 19.21 10.65
CA LEU A 112 15.85 19.44 10.85
C LEU A 112 15.33 18.65 12.05
N ASP A 113 14.82 19.34 13.07
CA ASP A 113 14.16 18.72 14.21
C ASP A 113 12.71 18.35 13.86
N LEU A 114 12.43 17.04 13.79
CA LEU A 114 11.09 16.49 13.55
C LEU A 114 10.39 16.00 14.83
N SER A 115 10.93 16.29 16.01
CA SER A 115 10.39 15.79 17.29
C SER A 115 8.90 16.12 17.47
N LEU A 116 8.49 17.32 17.06
CA LEU A 116 7.08 17.75 17.10
C LEU A 116 6.14 16.92 16.21
N LEU A 117 6.63 16.35 15.11
CA LEU A 117 5.84 15.48 14.24
C LEU A 117 5.78 14.02 14.75
N LYS A 118 6.75 13.62 15.57
CA LYS A 118 6.87 12.26 16.12
C LYS A 118 6.10 12.09 17.44
N ASP A 119 5.85 13.18 18.16
CA ASP A 119 5.13 13.15 19.43
C ASP A 119 3.71 13.74 19.30
N ALA A 120 2.72 12.85 19.18
CA ALA A 120 1.32 13.24 19.15
C ALA A 120 0.82 13.92 20.44
N SER A 121 1.57 13.85 21.55
CA SER A 121 1.24 14.58 22.78
C SER A 121 1.73 16.04 22.75
N SER A 122 2.74 16.34 21.93
CA SER A 122 3.29 17.69 21.76
C SER A 122 2.38 18.61 20.93
N VAL A 123 1.50 18.05 20.10
CA VAL A 123 0.55 18.82 19.27
C VAL A 123 -0.85 18.25 19.43
N GLN A 124 -1.78 19.07 19.94
CA GLN A 124 -3.16 18.65 20.10
C GLN A 124 -3.88 18.62 18.74
N LEU A 125 -3.96 17.43 18.15
CA LEU A 125 -4.72 17.20 16.92
C LEU A 125 -6.19 16.95 17.25
N SER A 126 -7.08 17.29 16.31
CA SER A 126 -8.49 16.89 16.40
C SER A 126 -8.59 15.37 16.46
N SER A 127 -9.20 14.85 17.53
CA SER A 127 -9.50 13.42 17.62
C SER A 127 -10.80 13.13 16.87
N TYR A 128 -10.75 12.20 15.94
CA TYR A 128 -11.93 11.64 15.30
C TYR A 128 -12.19 10.25 15.87
N GLU A 129 -13.44 9.80 15.86
CA GLU A 129 -13.72 8.38 16.10
C GLU A 129 -13.20 7.56 14.92
N VAL A 130 -11.97 7.04 15.06
CA VAL A 130 -11.39 6.15 14.06
C VAL A 130 -12.16 4.83 14.09
N PRO A 131 -12.83 4.42 13.00
CA PRO A 131 -13.54 3.16 12.97
C PRO A 131 -12.55 2.00 13.15
N LYS A 132 -12.59 1.36 14.32
CA LYS A 132 -11.73 0.19 14.64
C LYS A 132 -12.19 -1.08 13.94
N GLN A 133 -13.44 -1.10 13.49
CA GLN A 133 -14.05 -2.20 12.77
C GLN A 133 -14.95 -1.61 11.69
N VAL A 134 -14.90 -2.19 10.51
CA VAL A 134 -15.89 -1.97 9.45
C VAL A 134 -16.62 -3.29 9.23
N PRO A 135 -17.95 -3.28 9.02
CA PRO A 135 -18.67 -4.50 8.67
C PRO A 135 -18.01 -5.15 7.45
N THR A 136 -17.63 -6.43 7.57
CA THR A 136 -17.13 -7.18 6.42
C THR A 136 -18.24 -7.25 5.38
N VAL A 137 -17.99 -6.74 4.18
CA VAL A 137 -18.88 -6.96 3.04
C VAL A 137 -18.71 -8.41 2.62
N ALA A 138 -19.56 -9.29 3.17
CA ALA A 138 -19.63 -10.68 2.78
C ALA A 138 -20.66 -10.84 1.66
N HIS A 139 -20.22 -11.29 0.49
CA HIS A 139 -21.12 -11.56 -0.63
C HIS A 139 -21.30 -13.06 -0.81
N GLY A 140 -22.55 -13.53 -0.79
CA GLY A 140 -22.90 -14.95 -0.89
C GLY A 140 -23.60 -15.25 -2.21
N ILE A 141 -22.96 -16.02 -3.10
CA ILE A 141 -23.58 -16.48 -4.35
C ILE A 141 -23.85 -17.97 -4.27
N LYS A 142 -25.11 -18.37 -4.47
CA LYS A 142 -25.48 -19.77 -4.61
C LYS A 142 -25.26 -20.24 -6.05
N ARG A 143 -24.32 -21.17 -6.26
CA ARG A 143 -24.09 -21.84 -7.55
C ARG A 143 -24.55 -23.30 -7.45
N GLY A 144 -25.77 -23.57 -7.91
CA GLY A 144 -26.40 -24.88 -7.78
C GLY A 144 -26.65 -25.25 -6.32
N SER A 145 -26.07 -26.35 -5.86
CA SER A 145 -26.12 -26.79 -4.45
C SER A 145 -25.03 -26.18 -3.56
N ARG A 146 -24.10 -25.39 -4.11
CA ARG A 146 -22.95 -24.84 -3.37
C ARG A 146 -23.13 -23.36 -3.11
N TRP A 147 -22.77 -22.92 -1.91
CA TRP A 147 -22.61 -21.50 -1.58
C TRP A 147 -21.15 -21.10 -1.74
N VAL A 148 -20.91 -19.96 -2.38
CA VAL A 148 -19.62 -19.27 -2.40
C VAL A 148 -19.79 -18.01 -1.58
N LEU A 149 -19.04 -17.89 -0.50
CA LEU A 149 -19.03 -16.70 0.36
C LEU A 149 -17.67 -16.02 0.19
N SER A 150 -17.65 -14.79 -0.31
CA SER A 150 -16.43 -13.98 -0.43
C SER A 150 -16.36 -12.98 0.71
N ALA A 151 -15.20 -12.88 1.36
CA ALA A 151 -14.88 -11.78 2.28
C ALA A 151 -13.91 -10.84 1.56
N SER A 152 -14.34 -9.62 1.30
CA SER A 152 -13.55 -8.63 0.57
C SER A 152 -13.09 -7.53 1.51
N GLY A 153 -11.79 -7.22 1.51
CA GLY A 153 -11.26 -6.05 2.20
C GLY A 153 -9.87 -6.27 2.83
N GLY A 154 -9.14 -5.17 2.96
CA GLY A 154 -7.81 -5.13 3.55
C GLY A 154 -6.86 -4.34 2.66
N VAL A 155 -5.91 -3.66 3.31
CA VAL A 155 -4.76 -3.05 2.66
C VAL A 155 -3.52 -3.54 3.40
N GLN A 156 -2.51 -3.96 2.65
CA GLN A 156 -1.25 -4.45 3.18
C GLN A 156 -0.10 -3.70 2.51
N PHE A 157 0.83 -3.20 3.30
CA PHE A 157 2.10 -2.67 2.84
C PHE A 157 3.09 -2.65 4.00
N GLN A 158 4.38 -2.66 3.69
CA GLN A 158 5.47 -2.51 4.66
C GLN A 158 6.42 -1.42 4.12
N PRO A 159 6.31 -0.16 4.59
CA PRO A 159 7.06 0.96 4.02
C PRO A 159 8.58 0.71 3.94
N TRP A 160 9.14 0.07 4.97
CA TRP A 160 10.55 -0.25 5.09
C TRP A 160 11.04 -1.25 4.03
N ALA A 161 10.18 -2.18 3.62
CA ALA A 161 10.55 -3.21 2.63
C ALA A 161 10.85 -2.59 1.26
N PHE A 162 10.19 -1.47 0.91
CA PHE A 162 10.46 -0.76 -0.35
C PHE A 162 11.83 -0.07 -0.39
N LEU A 163 12.51 0.03 0.75
CA LEU A 163 13.82 0.68 0.90
C LEU A 163 14.98 -0.31 0.95
N GLU A 164 14.70 -1.61 0.92
CA GLU A 164 15.72 -2.68 0.87
C GLU A 164 16.44 -2.70 -0.47
N GLU A 165 15.71 -2.46 -1.57
CA GLU A 165 16.24 -2.39 -2.92
C GLU A 165 16.21 -0.95 -3.45
N VAL A 166 17.36 -0.27 -3.33
CA VAL A 166 17.56 1.09 -3.87
C VAL A 166 18.58 1.07 -5.00
N ILE A 167 18.32 1.84 -6.05
CA ILE A 167 19.19 1.93 -7.22
C ILE A 167 19.82 3.32 -7.31
N GLU A 168 21.12 3.38 -7.63
CA GLU A 168 21.77 4.66 -7.89
C GLU A 168 21.47 5.13 -9.31
N THR A 169 21.06 6.38 -9.47
CA THR A 169 20.71 6.98 -10.76
C THR A 169 21.14 8.46 -10.78
N PRO A 170 22.17 8.83 -11.55
CA PRO A 170 22.68 10.21 -11.61
C PRO A 170 21.64 11.26 -12.01
N ASP A 171 20.63 10.88 -12.81
CA ASP A 171 19.55 11.78 -13.25
C ASP A 171 18.73 12.34 -12.09
N VAL A 172 18.63 11.60 -10.97
CA VAL A 172 17.98 12.09 -9.75
C VAL A 172 18.71 13.33 -9.22
N GLY A 173 20.05 13.32 -9.26
CA GLY A 173 20.87 14.45 -8.83
C GLY A 173 20.74 15.65 -9.77
N SER A 174 20.60 15.40 -11.08
CA SER A 174 20.33 16.45 -12.07
C SER A 174 18.98 17.13 -11.81
N ALA A 175 17.92 16.35 -11.59
CA ALA A 175 16.59 16.87 -11.25
C ALA A 175 16.59 17.67 -9.93
N ARG A 176 17.27 17.15 -8.89
CA ARG A 176 17.44 17.85 -7.61
C ARG A 176 18.11 19.21 -7.78
N LYS A 177 19.20 19.28 -8.56
CA LYS A 177 19.93 20.54 -8.80
C LYS A 177 19.07 21.58 -9.52
N LEU A 178 18.28 21.15 -10.50
CA LEU A 178 17.31 22.02 -11.19
C LEU A 178 16.26 22.54 -10.21
N ALA A 179 15.67 21.66 -9.39
CA ALA A 179 14.68 22.04 -8.38
C ALA A 179 15.26 22.98 -7.30
N LEU A 180 16.54 22.85 -6.95
CA LEU A 180 17.23 23.77 -6.04
C LEU A 180 17.46 25.13 -6.70
N ALA A 181 17.84 25.17 -7.98
CA ALA A 181 18.07 26.39 -8.72
C ALA A 181 16.79 27.19 -9.00
N SER A 182 15.63 26.53 -9.02
CA SER A 182 14.33 27.20 -9.18
C SER A 182 13.74 27.74 -7.88
N ARG A 183 14.37 27.47 -6.72
CA ARG A 183 13.84 27.96 -5.44
C ARG A 183 13.95 29.49 -5.35
N PRO A 184 12.91 30.17 -4.87
CA PRO A 184 13.02 31.60 -4.59
C PRO A 184 14.03 31.85 -3.47
N GLU A 185 14.76 32.97 -3.54
CA GLU A 185 15.73 33.36 -2.50
C GLU A 185 15.08 33.56 -1.12
N THR A 186 13.78 33.87 -1.09
CA THR A 186 12.98 34.04 0.12
C THR A 186 11.60 33.40 -0.04
N GLY A 187 11.03 32.96 1.08
CA GLY A 187 9.71 32.32 1.12
C GLY A 187 9.76 30.80 1.12
N ILE A 188 8.57 30.19 1.19
CA ILE A 188 8.42 28.73 1.18
C ILE A 188 8.18 28.28 -0.26
N CYS A 189 8.97 27.32 -0.76
CA CYS A 189 8.69 26.69 -2.03
C CYS A 189 7.83 25.44 -1.84
N TRP A 190 6.57 25.50 -2.29
CA TRP A 190 5.74 24.35 -2.56
C TRP A 190 5.37 24.44 -4.05
N GLU A 191 6.26 23.98 -4.93
CA GLU A 191 5.96 23.79 -6.35
C GLU A 191 5.93 22.30 -6.68
#